data_AF-B0L8W4-F1
#
_entry.id   AF-B0L8W4-F1
#
_cell.length_a   1.000
_cell.length_b   1.000
_cell.length_c   1.000
_cell.angle_alpha   90.00
_cell.angle_beta   90.00
_cell.angle_gamma   90.00
#
_symmetry.space_group_name_H-M   'P 1'
#
loop_
_entity.id
_entity.type
_entity.pdbx_description
1 polymer ?
#
loop_
_entity_poly.entity_id
_entity_poly.type
_entity_poly.pdbx_seq_one_letter_code
_entity_poly.pdbx_strand_id
1 'polypeptide(L)' 'LNEIGIQGITISEVKGFGRQKGHTELYRGAEYVVDFIPKIKIEIIVADSILPQVVEAIEKSAKTGRI' A
#
# COMPACT_ATOMS: atom_id res chain seq x y z
N LEU A 1 1.23 -7.70 -12.67
CA LEU A 1 -0.23 -7.96 -12.74
C LEU A 1 -0.73 -8.12 -14.18
N ASN A 2 -0.37 -7.25 -15.12
CA ASN A 2 -0.69 -7.44 -16.54
C ASN A 2 -0.18 -8.78 -17.10
N GLU A 3 1.02 -9.21 -16.73
CA GLU A 3 1.63 -10.49 -17.16
C GLU A 3 0.83 -11.72 -16.72
N ILE A 4 0.02 -11.60 -15.66
CA ILE A 4 -0.85 -12.67 -15.16
C ILE A 4 -2.32 -12.43 -15.56
N GLY A 5 -2.57 -11.55 -16.54
CA GLY A 5 -3.89 -11.34 -17.14
C GLY A 5 -4.84 -10.43 -16.38
N ILE A 6 -4.38 -9.73 -15.32
CA ILE A 6 -5.22 -8.76 -14.61
C ILE A 6 -5.24 -7.44 -15.38
N GLN A 7 -6.43 -7.06 -15.86
CA GLN A 7 -6.63 -5.87 -16.71
C GLN A 7 -7.28 -4.69 -15.98
N GLY A 8 -7.95 -4.95 -14.85
CA GLY A 8 -8.66 -3.93 -14.08
C GLY A 8 -8.15 -3.82 -12.66
N ILE A 9 -7.82 -2.61 -12.24
CA ILE A 9 -7.46 -2.26 -10.86
C ILE A 9 -8.11 -0.94 -10.49
N THR A 10 -8.58 -0.81 -9.26
CA THR A 10 -8.97 0.47 -8.67
C THR A 10 -7.89 0.90 -7.69
N ILE A 11 -7.44 2.14 -7.81
CA ILE A 11 -6.38 2.70 -6.97
C ILE A 11 -6.97 3.87 -6.18
N SER A 12 -6.63 3.94 -4.88
CA SER A 12 -6.96 5.08 -4.04
C SER A 12 -5.76 5.46 -3.19
N GLU A 13 -5.52 6.77 -3.09
CA GLU A 13 -4.56 7.31 -2.13
C GLU A 13 -5.18 7.25 -0.73
N VAL A 14 -4.43 6.68 0.21
CA VAL A 14 -4.84 6.55 1.60
C VAL A 14 -3.70 6.96 2.52
N LYS A 15 -4.00 7.21 3.79
CA LYS A 15 -2.96 7.40 4.80
C LYS A 15 -3.09 6.31 5.86
N GLY A 16 -2.01 5.59 6.12
CA GLY A 16 -1.96 4.50 7.08
C GLY A 16 -1.30 4.92 8.38
N PHE A 17 -1.79 4.37 9.50
CA PHE A 17 -1.19 4.48 10.83
C PHE A 17 -0.75 3.08 11.27
N GLY A 18 0.43 2.93 11.88
CA GLY A 18 0.89 1.60 12.33
C GLY A 18 2.33 1.57 12.83
N ARG A 19 2.97 0.38 12.73
CA ARG A 19 4.32 0.12 13.27
C ARG A 19 5.43 0.90 12.54
N GLN A 20 5.14 1.39 11.35
CA GLN A 20 6.01 2.31 10.63
C GLN A 20 5.87 3.68 11.29
N LYS A 21 6.89 4.08 12.07
CA LYS A 21 6.86 5.34 12.82
C LYS A 21 6.76 6.52 11.86
N GLY A 22 5.78 7.40 12.07
CA GLY A 22 5.70 8.69 11.40
C GLY A 22 6.88 9.59 11.77
N HIS A 23 7.19 10.55 10.90
CA HIS A 23 8.13 11.62 11.21
C HIS A 23 7.39 12.76 11.93
N THR A 24 7.93 13.29 13.02
CA THR A 24 7.42 14.53 13.61
C THR A 24 7.94 15.69 12.75
N GLU A 25 7.04 16.43 12.11
CA GLU A 25 7.39 17.64 11.36
C GLU A 25 6.98 18.89 12.15
N LEU A 26 7.90 19.84 12.27
CA LEU A 26 7.60 21.16 12.81
C LEU A 26 6.94 22.00 11.70
N TYR A 27 5.65 22.31 11.85
CA TYR A 27 4.95 23.22 10.93
C TYR A 27 4.51 24.47 11.68
N ARG A 28 5.03 25.64 11.27
CA ARG A 28 4.74 26.97 11.88
C ARG A 28 4.91 27.03 13.41
N GLY A 29 5.90 26.34 13.96
CA GLY A 29 6.21 26.39 15.39
C GLY A 29 5.29 25.55 16.28
N ALA A 30 4.40 24.74 15.70
CA ALA A 30 3.69 23.67 16.40
C ALA A 30 4.25 22.32 15.96
N GLU A 31 4.50 21.42 16.92
CA GLU A 31 4.82 20.02 16.62
C GLU A 31 3.55 19.34 16.11
N TYR A 32 3.53 18.97 14.83
CA TYR A 32 2.53 18.07 14.30
C TYR A 32 3.14 16.67 14.27
N VAL A 33 2.65 15.79 15.15
CA VAL A 33 2.92 14.36 15.02
C VAL A 33 2.19 13.91 13.75
N VAL A 34 2.94 13.67 12.68
CA VAL A 34 2.37 13.10 11.45
C VAL A 34 2.24 11.60 11.67
N ASP A 35 1.18 11.21 12.36
CA ASP A 35 0.85 9.81 12.64
C ASP A 35 0.58 9.01 11.35
N PHE A 36 0.23 9.69 10.27
CA PHE A 36 -0.24 9.06 9.04
C PHE A 36 0.79 9.11 7.91
N ILE A 37 1.15 7.94 7.39
CA ILE A 37 2.08 7.79 6.27
C ILE A 37 1.27 7.57 4.98
N PRO A 38 1.57 8.30 3.88
CA PRO A 38 0.95 8.06 2.59
C PRO A 38 1.14 6.62 2.12
N LYS A 39 0.04 6.00 1.69
CA LYS A 39 -0.01 4.64 1.15
C LYS A 39 -0.94 4.60 -0.05
N ILE A 40 -0.80 3.55 -0.86
CA ILE A 40 -1.69 3.27 -1.97
C ILE A 40 -2.54 2.06 -1.61
N LYS A 41 -3.87 2.21 -1.68
CA LYS A 41 -4.82 1.10 -1.62
C LYS A 41 -5.09 0.63 -3.03
N ILE A 42 -4.94 -0.67 -3.27
CA ILE A 42 -5.23 -1.31 -4.55
C ILE A 42 -6.37 -2.31 -4.32
N GLU A 43 -7.44 -2.17 -5.10
CA GLU A 43 -8.60 -3.06 -5.07
C GLU A 43 -8.72 -3.74 -6.43
N ILE A 44 -8.77 -5.07 -6.41
CA ILE A 44 -8.76 -5.92 -7.60
C ILE A 44 -9.83 -7.00 -7.42
N ILE A 45 -10.70 -7.15 -8.41
CA ILE A 45 -11.69 -8.22 -8.46
C ILE A 45 -11.12 -9.36 -9.28
N VAL A 46 -11.02 -10.55 -8.68
CA VAL A 46 -10.43 -11.74 -9.31
C VAL A 46 -11.24 -12.98 -8.95
N ALA A 47 -11.16 -14.02 -9.78
CA ALA A 47 -11.72 -15.33 -9.44
C ALA A 47 -10.87 -16.02 -8.37
N ASP A 48 -11.51 -16.81 -7.51
CA ASP A 48 -10.84 -17.54 -6.42
C ASP A 48 -9.69 -18.44 -6.91
N SER A 49 -9.82 -19.01 -8.11
CA SER A 49 -8.81 -19.87 -8.71
C SER A 49 -7.48 -19.16 -8.99
N ILE A 50 -7.48 -17.85 -9.21
CA ILE A 50 -6.28 -17.05 -9.51
C ILE A 50 -5.82 -16.20 -8.32
N LEU A 51 -6.61 -16.15 -7.24
CA LEU A 51 -6.29 -15.36 -6.05
C LEU A 51 -4.88 -15.66 -5.49
N PRO A 52 -4.43 -16.92 -5.34
CA PRO A 52 -3.10 -17.21 -4.80
C PRO A 52 -1.98 -16.61 -5.65
N GLN A 53 -2.09 -16.72 -6.98
CA GLN A 53 -1.12 -16.19 -7.94
C GLN A 53 -1.05 -14.66 -7.88
N VAL A 54 -2.20 -13.99 -7.72
CA VAL A 54 -2.28 -12.53 -7.60
C VAL A 54 -1.61 -12.05 -6.33
N VAL A 55 -1.87 -12.71 -5.19
CA VAL A 55 -1.24 -12.37 -3.90
C VAL A 55 0.27 -12.54 -3.98
N GLU A 56 0.76 -13.65 -4.52
CA GLU A 56 2.19 -13.91 -4.66
C GLU A 56 2.87 -12.84 -5.53
N ALA A 57 2.25 -12.49 -6.67
CA ALA A 57 2.77 -11.45 -7.56
C ALA A 57 2.86 -10.09 -6.86
N ILE A 58 1.84 -9.71 -6.07
CA ILE A 58 1.83 -8.45 -5.31
C ILE A 58 2.92 -8.48 -4.23
N GLU A 59 3.02 -9.56 -3.46
CA GLU A 59 4.02 -9.66 -2.39
C GLU A 59 5.44 -9.58 -2.95
N LYS A 60 5.74 -10.34 -4.02
CA LYS A 60 7.06 -10.34 -4.65
C LYS A 60 7.48 -8.96 -5.16
N SER A 61 6.53 -8.19 -5.69
CA SER A 61 6.81 -6.85 -6.22
C SER A 61 6.85 -5.75 -5.15
N ALA A 62 6.00 -5.83 -4.13
CA ALA A 62 5.83 -4.74 -3.15
C ALA A 62 6.64 -4.92 -1.86
N LYS A 63 7.12 -6.14 -1.56
CA LYS A 63 7.88 -6.41 -0.34
C LYS A 63 9.32 -5.90 -0.45
N THR A 64 9.63 -4.86 0.32
CA THR A 64 10.95 -4.22 0.36
C THR A 64 11.89 -4.81 1.42
N GLY A 65 11.38 -5.67 2.31
CA GLY A 65 12.12 -6.19 3.46
C GLY A 65 12.43 -5.16 4.57
N ARG A 66 11.93 -3.92 4.42
CA ARG A 66 12.05 -2.86 5.42
C ARG A 66 10.66 -2.27 5.67
N ILE A 67 10.25 -2.20 6.95
CA ILE A 67 9.02 -1.52 7.39
C ILE A 67 9.40 -0.11 7.83
#